data_AF-A0A8T2K643-F1
#
_entry.id   AF-A0A8T2K643-F1
#
_cell.length_a   1.000
_cell.length_b   1.000
_cell.length_c   1.000
_cell.angle_alpha   90.00
_cell.angle_beta   90.00
_cell.angle_gamma   90.00
#
_symmetry.space_group_name_H-M   'P 1'
#
loop_
_entity.id
_entity.type
_entity.pdbx_description
1 polymer ?
#
loop_
_entity_poly.entity_id
_entity_poly.type
_entity_poly.pdbx_seq_one_letter_code
_entity_poly.pdbx_strand_id
1 'polypeptide(L)'
;MHTSIFTKPTDRNSLIHGSSFHPEHLFKGVPKSQFMRVNRICSQENDKRDQLDRMMNKFKVRGHHPCILEKAKFEAENMSPKVTMERGVPFIQSYSTFSEKVKRNLNKILASI
;
A
#
# COMPACT_ATOMS: atom_id res chain seq x y z
N MET A 1 -2.90 17.97 -12.95
CA MET A 1 -3.44 17.72 -11.59
C MET A 1 -2.26 17.46 -10.67
N HIS A 2 -2.13 18.21 -9.57
CA HIS A 2 -1.06 18.03 -8.58
C HIS A 2 -1.64 17.34 -7.33
N THR A 3 -0.99 16.29 -6.85
CA THR A 3 -1.43 15.53 -5.67
C THR A 3 -0.27 15.34 -4.69
N SER A 4 -0.57 15.46 -3.39
CA SER A 4 0.40 15.32 -2.30
C SER A 4 -0.25 14.70 -1.06
N ILE A 5 0.57 14.19 -0.14
CA ILE A 5 0.07 13.62 1.12
C ILE A 5 -0.31 14.74 2.09
N PHE A 6 -1.57 14.74 2.51
CA PHE A 6 -2.10 15.58 3.57
C PHE A 6 -2.36 14.76 4.84
N THR A 7 -1.90 15.24 6.00
CA THR A 7 -2.19 14.66 7.31
C THR A 7 -3.12 15.63 8.05
N LYS A 8 -4.24 15.13 8.59
CA LYS A 8 -5.14 15.96 9.39
C LYS A 8 -4.43 16.43 10.67
N PRO A 9 -4.70 17.65 11.17
CA PRO A 9 -4.05 18.16 12.39
C PRO A 9 -4.35 17.31 13.64
N THR A 10 -5.44 16.55 13.63
CA THR A 10 -5.84 15.65 14.73
C THR A 10 -5.33 14.22 14.59
N ASP A 11 -4.70 13.86 13.46
CA ASP A 11 -4.19 12.52 13.25
C ASP A 11 -2.94 12.27 14.10
N ARG A 12 -3.01 11.29 15.00
CA ARG A 12 -1.90 10.93 15.90
C ARG A 12 -0.79 10.13 15.21
N ASN A 13 -0.91 9.85 13.91
CA ASN A 13 0.03 9.01 13.16
C ASN A 13 0.33 7.72 13.93
N SER A 14 -0.68 6.85 14.08
CA SER A 14 -0.61 5.58 14.83
C SER A 14 0.25 4.54 14.10
N LEU A 15 1.51 4.87 13.85
CA LEU A 15 2.52 3.94 13.38
C LEU A 15 2.90 3.01 14.53
N ILE A 16 3.14 1.74 14.19
CA ILE A 16 3.64 0.74 15.11
C ILE A 16 4.96 1.21 15.72
N HIS A 17 5.15 1.05 17.03
CA HIS A 17 6.39 1.41 17.71
C HIS A 17 7.45 0.30 17.54
N GLY A 18 8.72 0.64 17.31
CA GLY A 18 9.77 -0.35 17.03
C GLY A 18 10.02 -1.37 18.15
N SER A 19 9.71 -1.02 19.41
CA SER A 19 9.85 -1.91 20.57
C SER A 19 8.54 -2.54 21.05
N SER A 20 7.43 -2.34 20.33
CA SER A 20 6.14 -2.93 20.74
C SER A 20 6.05 -4.42 20.41
N PHE A 21 5.13 -5.14 21.04
CA PHE A 21 5.03 -6.61 20.92
C PHE A 21 4.24 -7.03 19.67
N HIS A 22 4.74 -6.67 18.49
CA HIS A 22 4.18 -7.09 17.20
C HIS A 22 5.09 -8.10 16.48
N PRO A 23 4.52 -8.91 15.58
CA PRO A 23 5.31 -9.79 14.71
C PRO A 23 6.37 -9.06 13.89
N GLU A 24 7.54 -9.69 13.72
CA GLU A 24 8.70 -9.07 13.07
C GLU A 24 8.41 -8.54 11.65
N HIS A 25 7.60 -9.29 10.89
CA HIS A 25 7.26 -8.94 9.52
C HIS A 25 6.50 -7.60 9.42
N LEU A 26 5.80 -7.17 10.48
CA LEU A 26 5.08 -5.88 10.48
C LEU A 26 6.05 -4.70 10.56
N PHE A 27 7.16 -4.82 11.29
CA PHE A 27 8.15 -3.74 11.37
C PHE A 27 8.83 -3.47 10.03
N LYS A 28 8.88 -4.46 9.14
CA LYS A 28 9.41 -4.32 7.77
C LYS A 28 8.31 -3.93 6.79
N GLY A 29 7.15 -4.57 6.90
CA GLY A 29 6.02 -4.40 5.97
C GLY A 29 5.32 -3.05 6.10
N VAL A 30 5.12 -2.55 7.32
CA VAL A 30 4.42 -1.27 7.53
C VAL A 30 5.20 -0.10 6.92
N PRO A 31 6.50 0.13 7.20
CA PRO A 31 7.26 1.19 6.55
C PRO A 31 7.23 1.11 5.03
N LYS A 32 7.48 -0.09 4.47
CA LYS A 32 7.43 -0.33 3.03
C LYS A 32 6.09 0.10 2.42
N SER A 33 4.98 -0.34 3.03
CA SER A 33 3.64 0.02 2.55
C SER A 33 3.39 1.53 2.56
N GLN A 34 3.91 2.25 3.56
CA GLN A 34 3.75 3.70 3.66
C GLN A 34 4.61 4.43 2.63
N PHE A 35 5.85 4.01 2.41
CA PHE A 35 6.69 4.58 1.34
C PHE A 35 6.06 4.35 -0.04
N MET A 36 5.50 3.16 -0.30
CA MET A 36 4.74 2.92 -1.53
C MET A 36 3.54 3.84 -1.68
N ARG A 37 2.85 4.19 -0.59
CA ARG A 37 1.74 5.15 -0.62
C ARG A 37 2.23 6.55 -0.99
N VAL A 38 3.39 6.98 -0.47
CA VAL A 38 4.02 8.25 -0.87
C VAL A 38 4.28 8.26 -2.38
N ASN A 39 4.88 7.19 -2.90
CA ASN A 39 5.19 7.06 -4.33
C ASN A 39 3.94 7.10 -5.23
N ARG A 40 2.80 6.58 -4.76
CA ARG A 40 1.54 6.56 -5.52
C ARG A 40 0.77 7.88 -5.46
N ILE A 41 0.79 8.56 -4.33
CA ILE A 41 -0.01 9.77 -4.10
C ILE A 41 0.71 11.01 -4.63
N CYS A 42 2.03 11.11 -4.47
CA CYS A 42 2.76 12.32 -4.84
C CYS A 42 3.06 12.33 -6.33
N SER A 43 2.46 13.27 -7.07
CA SER A 43 2.63 13.37 -8.53
C SER A 43 3.94 14.05 -8.94
N GLN A 44 4.46 14.95 -8.09
CA GLN A 44 5.69 15.71 -8.34
C GLN A 44 6.86 15.07 -7.59
N GLU A 45 8.03 15.02 -8.24
CA GLU A 45 9.19 14.31 -7.70
C GLU A 45 9.81 15.03 -6.50
N ASN A 46 9.85 16.36 -6.50
CA ASN A 46 10.36 17.14 -5.36
C ASN A 46 9.49 16.94 -4.12
N ASP A 47 8.16 17.08 -4.27
CA ASP A 47 7.22 16.85 -3.16
C ASP A 47 7.26 15.40 -2.65
N LYS A 48 7.48 14.44 -3.56
CA LYS A 48 7.62 13.03 -3.18
C LYS A 48 8.84 12.83 -2.28
N ARG A 49 10.00 13.42 -2.61
CA ARG A 49 11.21 13.34 -1.78
C ARG A 49 10.97 13.93 -0.39
N ASP A 50 10.37 15.11 -0.31
CA ASP A 50 10.03 15.76 0.95
C ASP A 50 9.08 14.90 1.80
N GLN A 51 8.08 14.28 1.16
CA GLN A 51 7.11 13.42 1.83
C GLN A 51 7.73 12.09 2.28
N LEU A 52 8.67 11.53 1.50
CA LEU A 52 9.43 10.34 1.89
C LEU A 52 10.29 10.62 3.13
N ASP A 53 10.95 11.77 3.19
CA ASP A 53 11.77 12.15 4.34
C ASP A 53 10.94 12.45 5.59
N ARG A 54 9.79 13.11 5.42
CA ARG A 54 8.79 13.27 6.50
C ARG A 54 8.31 11.92 7.01
N MET A 55 7.98 10.98 6.13
CA MET A 55 7.55 9.63 6.51
C MET A 55 8.67 8.87 7.23
N MET A 56 9.90 8.94 6.72
CA MET A 56 11.09 8.34 7.33
C MET A 56 11.27 8.86 8.77
N ASN A 57 11.17 10.16 8.97
CA ASN A 57 11.28 10.77 10.30
C ASN A 57 10.17 10.31 11.26
N LYS A 58 8.93 10.15 10.78
CA LYS A 58 7.84 9.59 11.59
C LYS A 58 8.17 8.19 12.12
N PHE A 59 8.78 7.33 11.31
CA PHE A 59 9.18 5.99 11.76
C PHE A 59 10.39 6.02 12.70
N LYS A 60 11.38 6.87 12.44
CA LYS A 60 12.56 7.04 13.31
C LYS A 60 12.15 7.48 14.73
N VAL A 61 11.28 8.48 14.84
CA VAL A 61 10.75 8.96 16.13
C VAL A 61 9.97 7.86 16.88
N ARG A 62 9.41 6.90 16.15
CA ARG A 62 8.71 5.73 16.70
C ARG A 62 9.64 4.54 17.00
N GLY A 63 10.96 4.74 16.97
CA GLY A 63 11.94 3.73 17.38
C GLY A 63 12.26 2.68 16.33
N HIS A 64 11.94 2.90 15.05
CA HIS A 64 12.37 1.99 13.98
C HIS A 64 13.85 2.19 13.65
N HIS A 65 14.59 1.09 13.48
CA HIS A 65 16.00 1.15 13.12
C HIS A 65 16.23 1.68 11.69
N PRO A 66 17.19 2.60 11.48
CA PRO A 66 17.46 3.22 10.17
C PRO A 66 17.67 2.21 9.04
N CYS A 67 18.44 1.14 9.29
CA CYS A 67 18.73 0.10 8.30
C CYS A 67 17.45 -0.57 7.74
N ILE A 68 16.46 -0.84 8.60
CA ILE A 68 15.17 -1.42 8.17
C ILE A 68 14.41 -0.43 7.28
N LEU A 69 14.42 0.84 7.65
CA LEU A 69 13.70 1.88 6.92
C LEU A 69 14.33 2.18 5.56
N GLU A 70 15.65 2.22 5.47
CA GLU A 70 16.38 2.40 4.22
C GLU A 70 16.11 1.25 3.26
N LYS A 71 16.18 0.01 3.75
CA LYS A 71 15.80 -1.17 2.97
C LYS A 71 14.35 -1.08 2.48
N ALA A 72 13.42 -0.72 3.35
CA ALA A 72 12.01 -0.58 2.99
C ALA A 72 11.76 0.53 1.97
N LYS A 73 12.48 1.66 2.06
CA LYS A 73 12.42 2.77 1.09
C LYS A 73 12.93 2.31 -0.27
N PHE A 74 14.11 1.68 -0.30
CA PHE A 74 14.69 1.12 -1.52
C PHE A 74 13.76 0.11 -2.18
N GLU A 75 13.19 -0.82 -1.42
CA GLU A 75 12.22 -1.78 -1.95
C GLU A 75 10.94 -1.12 -2.48
N ALA A 76 10.49 -0.01 -1.90
CA ALA A 76 9.31 0.72 -2.34
C ALA A 76 9.55 1.54 -3.62
N GLU A 77 10.77 2.03 -3.84
CA GLU A 77 11.18 2.74 -5.05
C GLU A 77 11.38 1.78 -6.24
N ASN A 78 11.94 0.60 -5.99
CA ASN A 78 12.22 -0.40 -7.02
C ASN A 78 11.05 -1.33 -7.31
N MET A 79 9.95 -1.25 -6.55
CA MET A 79 8.77 -2.04 -6.83
C MET A 79 8.04 -1.45 -8.04
N SER A 80 8.07 -2.17 -9.16
CA SER A 80 7.19 -1.87 -10.29
C SER A 80 5.74 -1.84 -9.78
N PRO A 81 4.87 -0.94 -10.27
CA PRO A 81 3.44 -1.05 -10.03
C PRO A 81 3.04 -2.51 -10.27
N LYS A 82 2.29 -3.12 -9.35
CA LYS A 82 1.61 -4.37 -9.69
C LYS A 82 0.71 -4.01 -10.86
N VAL A 83 1.16 -4.30 -12.07
CA VAL A 83 0.31 -4.31 -13.25
C VAL A 83 -0.79 -5.28 -12.85
N THR A 84 -2.00 -4.78 -12.61
CA THR A 84 -3.17 -5.64 -12.68
C THR A 84 -3.04 -6.21 -14.07
N MET A 85 -2.58 -7.46 -14.18
CA MET A 85 -2.59 -8.16 -15.46
C MET A 85 -3.97 -7.91 -16.06
N GLU A 86 -4.08 -7.82 -17.38
CA GLU A 86 -5.36 -7.71 -18.10
C GLU A 86 -6.34 -8.88 -17.82
N ARG A 87 -6.11 -9.66 -16.77
CA ARG A 87 -7.08 -10.52 -16.10
C ARG A 87 -8.23 -9.65 -15.59
N GLY A 88 -9.17 -9.40 -16.48
CA GLY A 88 -10.59 -9.09 -16.26
C GLY A 88 -10.94 -8.13 -15.13
N VAL A 89 -11.66 -7.07 -15.45
CA VAL A 89 -12.28 -6.19 -14.46
C VAL A 89 -13.05 -7.06 -13.43
N PRO A 90 -12.77 -6.94 -12.12
CA PRO A 90 -13.44 -7.76 -11.11
C PRO A 90 -14.95 -7.47 -11.13
N PHE A 91 -15.76 -8.51 -11.32
CA PHE A 91 -17.22 -8.41 -11.24
C PHE A 91 -17.66 -8.48 -9.78
N ILE A 92 -18.15 -7.35 -9.25
CA ILE A 92 -18.63 -7.23 -7.88
C ILE A 92 -20.17 -7.25 -7.89
N GLN A 93 -20.77 -8.18 -7.15
CA GLN A 93 -22.21 -8.29 -6.93
C GLN A 93 -22.52 -8.44 -5.44
N SER A 94 -23.71 -8.05 -5.00
CA SER A 94 -24.19 -8.36 -3.67
C SER A 94 -24.28 -9.87 -3.47
N TYR A 95 -23.92 -10.36 -2.28
CA TYR A 95 -24.01 -11.78 -1.98
C TYR A 95 -25.47 -12.26 -2.04
N SER A 96 -25.71 -13.30 -2.83
CA SER A 96 -26.97 -14.03 -2.86
C SER A 96 -26.67 -15.51 -3.14
N THR A 97 -27.56 -16.42 -2.73
CA THR A 97 -27.43 -17.85 -3.08
C THR A 97 -27.50 -18.06 -4.61
N PHE A 98 -28.14 -17.12 -5.32
CA PHE A 98 -28.15 -17.06 -6.78
C PHE A 98 -26.78 -16.73 -7.38
N SER A 99 -25.93 -15.99 -6.65
CA SER A 99 -24.60 -15.57 -7.12
C SER A 99 -23.67 -16.75 -7.43
N GLU A 100 -23.84 -17.91 -6.76
CA GLU A 100 -23.11 -19.13 -7.12
C GLU A 100 -23.49 -19.66 -8.50
N LYS A 101 -24.78 -19.66 -8.82
CA LYS A 101 -25.28 -20.10 -10.13
C LYS A 101 -24.76 -19.16 -11.22
N VAL A 102 -24.76 -17.85 -10.97
CA VAL A 102 -24.21 -16.84 -11.87
C VAL A 102 -22.71 -17.09 -12.11
N LYS A 103 -21.92 -17.29 -11.05
CA LYS A 103 -20.48 -17.59 -11.17
C LYS A 103 -20.23 -18.85 -12.02
N ARG A 104 -21.00 -19.92 -11.78
CA ARG A 104 -20.88 -21.17 -12.54
C ARG A 104 -21.21 -20.97 -14.02
N ASN A 105 -22.27 -20.23 -14.33
CA ASN A 105 -22.68 -19.95 -15.72
C ASN A 105 -21.69 -19.05 -16.45
N LEU A 106 -21.19 -18.00 -15.78
CA LEU A 106 -20.15 -17.13 -16.34
C LEU A 106 -18.88 -17.92 -16.66
N ASN A 107 -18.43 -18.79 -15.76
CA ASN A 107 -17.25 -19.63 -16.00
C ASN A 107 -17.46 -20.60 -17.17
N LYS A 108 -18.68 -21.14 -17.35
CA LYS A 108 -19.01 -21.99 -18.52
C LYS A 108 -18.95 -21.23 -19.83
N ILE A 109 -19.50 -20.01 -19.87
CA ILE A 109 -19.48 -19.16 -21.07
C ILE A 109 -18.03 -18.80 -21.41
N LEU A 110 -17.24 -18.37 -20.42
CA LEU A 110 -15.85 -17.99 -20.60
C LEU A 110 -14.93 -19.15 -21.02
N ALA A 111 -15.29 -20.40 -20.67
CA ALA A 111 -14.53 -21.58 -21.09
C ALA A 111 -14.94 -22.12 -22.49
N SER A 112 -15.99 -21.55 -23.08
CA SER A 112 -16.51 -21.96 -24.41
C SER A 112 -16.12 -20.99 -25.53
N ILE A 113 -15.36 -19.95 -25.20
CA ILE A 113 -14.79 -18.94 -26.10
C ILE A 113 -13.27 -19.18 -26.11
#